data_AF-A0A410GUM6-F1
#
_entry.id   AF-A0A410GUM6-F1
#
_cell.length_a   1.000
_cell.length_b   1.000
_cell.length_c   1.000
_cell.angle_alpha   90.00
_cell.angle_beta   90.00
_cell.angle_gamma   90.00
#
_symmetry.space_group_name_H-M   'P 1'
#
loop_
_entity.id
_entity.type
_entity.pdbx_description
1 polymer ?
#
loop_
_entity_poly.entity_id
_entity_poly.type
_entity_poly.pdbx_seq_one_letter_code
_entity_poly.pdbx_strand_id
1 'polypeptide(L)'
;MSIIMTMSILFLMMTHPIMMLMSIMLLTLCMALTFYMFSQFSLISLIMILLILGGMLIIFMYMVSLSPNNKISLSWKMFMILPFFLIFLKWDYQMENFSNEILNKIYFSGFMNLILLMMIYLIITLIVVLKLTNSKMSPMKMT
;
A
#
# COMPACT_ATOMS: atom_id res chain seq x y z
N MET A 1 2.51 -14.59 -6.95
CA MET A 1 1.98 -14.33 -5.58
C MET A 1 2.88 -14.79 -4.46
N SER A 2 3.70 -15.83 -4.63
CA SER A 2 4.66 -16.26 -3.60
C SER A 2 5.53 -15.10 -3.10
N ILE A 3 6.12 -14.33 -4.01
CA ILE A 3 6.93 -13.13 -3.71
C ILE A 3 6.14 -12.06 -2.92
N ILE A 4 4.85 -11.88 -3.18
CA ILE A 4 4.02 -10.92 -2.42
C ILE A 4 3.80 -11.42 -1.00
N MET A 5 3.49 -12.71 -0.85
CA MET A 5 3.33 -13.31 0.47
C MET A 5 4.63 -13.20 1.27
N THR A 6 5.78 -13.40 0.63
CA THR A 6 7.07 -13.24 1.31
C THR A 6 7.29 -11.83 1.81
N MET A 7 7.04 -10.83 0.95
CA MET A 7 7.21 -9.42 1.29
C MET A 7 6.23 -8.98 2.38
N SER A 8 5.00 -9.52 2.41
CA SER A 8 4.01 -9.23 3.45
C SER A 8 4.41 -9.77 4.82
N ILE A 9 5.01 -10.97 4.86
CA ILE A 9 5.51 -11.57 6.11
C ILE A 9 6.75 -10.83 6.59
N LEU A 10 7.63 -10.41 5.68
CA LEU A 10 8.80 -9.59 6.02
C LEU A 10 8.38 -8.25 6.64
N PHE A 11 7.34 -7.61 6.12
CA PHE A 11 6.78 -6.38 6.68
C PHE A 11 6.31 -6.55 8.13
N LEU A 12 5.55 -7.61 8.43
CA LEU A 12 5.02 -7.87 9.77
C LEU A 12 6.12 -8.10 10.82
N MET A 13 7.34 -8.47 10.40
CA MET A 13 8.46 -8.76 11.28
C MET A 13 9.39 -7.56 11.50
N MET A 14 9.15 -6.42 10.84
CA MET A 14 9.95 -5.21 11.01
C MET A 14 9.55 -4.46 12.28
N THR A 15 10.56 -4.04 13.05
CA THR A 15 10.35 -3.28 14.29
C THR A 15 10.56 -1.78 14.11
N HIS A 16 11.48 -1.38 13.23
CA HIS A 16 11.79 0.04 12.99
C HIS A 16 10.81 0.64 11.98
N PRO A 17 10.23 1.84 12.25
CA PRO A 17 9.22 2.45 11.38
C PRO A 17 9.75 2.76 9.98
N ILE A 18 11.03 3.09 9.86
CA ILE A 18 11.72 3.25 8.56
C ILE A 18 11.78 1.93 7.78
N MET A 19 12.14 0.82 8.43
CA MET A 19 12.22 -0.49 7.77
C MET A 19 10.83 -1.01 7.40
N MET A 20 9.84 -0.69 8.25
CA MET A 20 8.44 -0.93 7.99
C MET A 20 7.96 -0.18 6.73
N LEU A 21 8.32 1.10 6.57
CA LEU A 21 8.02 1.85 5.35
C LEU A 21 8.69 1.23 4.12
N MET A 22 9.99 0.94 4.18
CA MET A 22 10.74 0.39 3.05
C MET A 22 10.19 -0.96 2.59
N SER A 23 9.78 -1.82 3.52
CA SER A 23 9.17 -3.12 3.19
C SER A 23 7.77 -2.96 2.56
N ILE A 24 6.95 -1.99 3.00
CA ILE A 24 5.69 -1.68 2.31
C ILE A 24 5.96 -1.15 0.90
N MET A 25 6.94 -0.27 0.70
CA MET A 25 7.22 0.30 -0.64
C MET A 25 7.58 -0.82 -1.62
N LEU A 26 8.43 -1.76 -1.20
CA LEU A 26 8.78 -2.93 -2.00
C LEU A 26 7.58 -3.85 -2.27
N LEU A 27 6.76 -4.12 -1.25
CA LEU A 27 5.54 -4.92 -1.41
C LEU A 27 4.60 -4.32 -2.46
N THR A 28 4.42 -2.99 -2.43
CA THR A 28 3.48 -2.29 -3.31
C THR A 28 3.96 -2.26 -4.75
N LEU A 29 5.28 -2.16 -4.96
CA LEU A 29 5.91 -2.26 -6.27
C LEU A 29 5.75 -3.68 -6.84
N CYS A 30 5.98 -4.72 -6.02
CA CYS A 30 5.72 -6.11 -6.42
C CYS A 30 4.23 -6.35 -6.75
N MET A 31 3.30 -5.80 -5.96
CA MET A 31 1.87 -5.90 -6.23
C MET A 31 1.49 -5.24 -7.56
N ALA A 32 1.97 -4.03 -7.83
CA ALA A 32 1.68 -3.32 -9.07
C ALA A 32 2.15 -4.11 -10.30
N LEU A 33 3.35 -4.70 -10.22
CA LEU A 33 3.87 -5.58 -11.27
C LEU A 33 2.99 -6.80 -11.49
N THR A 34 2.50 -7.44 -10.41
CA THR A 34 1.57 -8.56 -10.60
C THR A 34 0.23 -8.14 -11.21
N PHE A 35 -0.33 -6.99 -10.80
CA PHE A 35 -1.56 -6.47 -11.38
C PHE A 35 -1.43 -6.18 -12.88
N TYR A 36 -0.27 -5.66 -13.30
CA TYR A 36 0.02 -5.49 -14.72
C TYR A 36 -0.04 -6.83 -15.47
N MET A 37 0.57 -7.87 -14.92
CA MET A 37 0.58 -9.20 -15.55
C MET A 37 -0.82 -9.82 -15.62
N PHE A 38 -1.67 -9.62 -14.61
CA PHE A 38 -3.04 -10.17 -14.63
C PHE A 38 -3.99 -9.43 -15.56
N SER A 39 -4.00 -8.10 -15.49
CA SER A 39 -5.03 -7.29 -16.18
C SER A 39 -4.66 -6.92 -17.61
N GLN A 40 -3.41 -7.16 -18.02
CA GLN A 40 -2.83 -6.73 -19.31
C GLN A 40 -2.98 -5.21 -19.60
N PHE A 41 -3.41 -4.43 -18.60
CA PHE A 41 -3.63 -3.01 -18.68
C PHE A 41 -2.76 -2.26 -17.68
N SER A 42 -1.84 -1.44 -18.21
CA SER A 42 -0.89 -0.66 -17.42
C SER A 42 -1.53 0.42 -16.55
N LEU A 43 -2.73 0.89 -16.90
CA LEU A 43 -3.38 2.01 -16.21
C LEU A 43 -3.75 1.66 -14.76
N ILE A 44 -4.27 0.45 -14.51
CA ILE A 44 -4.61 0.00 -13.15
C ILE A 44 -3.35 -0.16 -12.29
N SER A 45 -2.28 -0.76 -12.85
CA SER A 45 -1.02 -0.88 -12.14
C SER A 45 -0.41 0.49 -11.80
N LEU A 46 -0.58 1.48 -12.67
CA LEU A 46 -0.04 2.82 -12.48
C LEU A 46 -0.81 3.62 -11.41
N ILE A 47 -2.14 3.51 -11.37
CA ILE A 47 -2.95 4.09 -10.29
C ILE A 47 -2.55 3.51 -8.93
N MET A 48 -2.33 2.20 -8.85
CA MET A 48 -1.90 1.53 -7.62
C MET A 48 -0.54 2.05 -7.13
N ILE A 49 0.43 2.27 -8.04
CA ILE A 49 1.74 2.83 -7.69
C ILE A 49 1.57 4.25 -7.12
N LEU A 50 0.84 5.12 -7.82
CA LEU A 50 0.71 6.53 -7.45
C LEU A 50 0.02 6.73 -6.09
N LEU A 51 -1.10 6.03 -5.87
CA LEU A 51 -1.92 6.22 -4.68
C LEU A 51 -1.19 5.75 -3.43
N ILE A 52 -0.49 4.62 -3.54
CA ILE A 52 0.20 4.04 -2.39
C ILE A 52 1.52 4.77 -2.09
N LEU A 53 2.34 5.11 -3.11
CA LEU A 53 3.55 5.92 -2.88
C LEU A 53 3.21 7.31 -2.34
N GLY A 54 2.17 7.97 -2.86
CA GLY A 54 1.76 9.29 -2.42
C GLY A 54 1.37 9.33 -0.94
N GLY A 55 0.52 8.39 -0.50
CA GLY A 55 0.10 8.30 0.90
C GLY A 55 1.23 7.90 1.85
N MET A 56 2.11 7.01 1.43
CA MET A 56 3.21 6.54 2.25
C MET A 56 4.30 7.59 2.49
N LEU A 57 4.56 8.49 1.53
CA LEU A 57 5.52 9.57 1.71
C LEU A 57 5.08 10.57 2.78
N ILE A 58 3.78 10.86 2.88
CA ILE A 58 3.24 11.73 3.93
C ILE A 58 3.42 11.08 5.31
N ILE A 59 3.13 9.78 5.42
CA ILE A 59 3.33 9.01 6.66
C ILE A 59 4.82 8.95 7.03
N PHE A 60 5.71 8.80 6.05
CA PHE A 60 7.16 8.81 6.27
C PHE A 60 7.64 10.11 6.91
N MET A 61 7.24 11.26 6.36
CA MET A 61 7.62 12.56 6.93
C MET A 61 7.13 12.71 8.37
N TYR A 62 5.91 12.27 8.65
CA TYR A 62 5.36 12.30 10.00
C TYR A 62 6.18 11.42 10.96
N MET A 63 6.47 10.17 10.60
CA MET A 63 7.18 9.24 11.47
C MET A 63 8.65 9.63 11.72
N VAL A 64 9.35 10.13 10.69
CA VAL A 64 10.73 10.65 10.85
C VAL A 64 10.76 11.86 11.80
N SER A 65 9.72 12.70 11.79
CA SER A 65 9.65 13.85 12.70
C SER A 65 9.39 13.46 14.17
N LEU A 66 8.87 12.26 14.42
CA LEU A 66 8.44 11.82 15.76
C LEU A 66 9.40 10.86 16.46
N SER A 67 10.15 10.05 15.71
CA SER A 67 11.07 9.08 16.33
C SER A 67 12.50 9.63 16.37
N PRO A 68 13.18 9.61 17.54
CA PRO A 68 14.63 9.87 17.59
C PRO A 68 15.35 8.85 16.69
N ASN A 69 16.44 9.27 16.04
CA ASN A 69 17.20 8.49 15.05
C ASN A 69 17.92 7.29 15.71
N ASN A 70 17.15 6.29 16.13
CA ASN A 70 17.65 5.07 16.75
C ASN A 70 18.30 4.19 15.69
N LYS A 71 19.41 3.54 16.06
CA LYS A 71 20.11 2.62 15.18
C LYS A 71 19.16 1.49 14.75
N ILE A 72 19.14 1.20 13.45
CA ILE A 72 18.33 0.13 12.87
C ILE A 72 18.88 -1.22 13.36
N SER A 73 18.05 -1.98 14.06
CA SER A 73 18.36 -3.32 14.55
C SER A 73 17.58 -4.35 13.74
N LEU A 74 18.26 -5.15 12.93
CA LEU A 74 17.66 -6.25 12.20
C LEU A 74 17.50 -7.46 13.13
N SER A 75 16.32 -8.10 13.14
CA SER A 75 16.10 -9.30 13.93
C SER A 75 16.60 -10.55 13.18
N TRP A 76 17.42 -11.38 13.84
CA TRP A 76 17.89 -12.65 13.28
C TRP A 76 16.74 -13.63 12.96
N LYS A 77 15.57 -13.42 13.57
CA LYS A 77 14.34 -14.18 13.30
C LYS A 77 13.86 -14.05 11.85
N MET A 78 14.15 -12.94 11.17
CA MET A 78 13.83 -12.77 9.75
C MET A 78 14.54 -13.79 8.86
N PHE A 79 15.79 -14.16 9.17
CA PHE A 79 16.57 -15.08 8.33
C PHE A 79 16.00 -16.50 8.33
N MET A 80 15.29 -16.90 9.38
CA MET A 80 14.70 -18.24 9.50
C MET A 80 13.48 -18.47 8.59
N ILE A 81 12.85 -17.40 8.12
CA ILE A 81 11.65 -17.48 7.29
C ILE A 81 12.01 -17.54 5.79
N LEU A 82 13.22 -17.10 5.42
CA LEU A 82 13.70 -17.07 4.04
C LEU A 82 13.69 -18.44 3.30
N PRO A 83 14.07 -19.59 3.90
CA PRO A 83 14.12 -20.85 3.16
C PRO A 83 12.74 -21.45 2.87
N PHE A 84 11.69 -21.10 3.61
CA PHE A 84 10.33 -21.59 3.33
C PHE A 84 9.75 -21.00 2.03
N PHE A 85 10.33 -19.88 1.56
CA PHE A 85 9.85 -19.14 0.40
C PHE A 85 10.21 -19.74 -0.96
N LEU A 86 11.31 -20.50 -1.05
CA LEU A 86 11.75 -21.08 -2.32
C LEU A 86 10.78 -22.17 -2.82
N ILE A 87 9.99 -22.77 -1.92
CA ILE A 87 9.03 -23.83 -2.22
C ILE A 87 7.84 -23.31 -3.04
N PHE A 88 7.46 -22.05 -2.87
CA PHE A 88 6.29 -21.46 -3.55
C PHE A 88 6.59 -20.84 -4.92
N LEU A 89 7.84 -20.90 -5.41
CA LEU A 89 8.19 -20.32 -6.71
C LEU A 89 7.73 -21.16 -7.91
N LYS A 90 7.39 -22.44 -7.70
CA LYS A 90 7.02 -23.37 -8.78
C LYS A 90 5.54 -23.35 -9.18
N TRP A 91 4.75 -22.40 -8.70
CA TRP A 91 3.35 -22.34 -9.12
C TRP A 91 3.26 -21.69 -10.51
N ASP A 92 3.05 -22.53 -11.53
CA ASP A 92 2.81 -22.07 -12.89
C ASP A 92 1.56 -21.18 -12.91
N TYR A 93 1.78 -19.90 -13.24
CA TYR A 93 0.70 -18.97 -13.51
C TYR A 93 0.17 -19.25 -14.90
N GLN A 94 -0.96 -19.95 -14.97
CA GLN A 94 -1.81 -19.85 -16.15
C GLN A 94 -2.42 -18.46 -16.15
N MET A 95 -1.88 -17.62 -17.03
CA MET A 95 -2.46 -16.31 -17.33
C MET A 95 -3.69 -16.54 -18.18
N GLU A 96 -4.86 -16.55 -17.55
CA GLU A 96 -6.09 -16.30 -18.28
C GLU A 96 -6.07 -14.83 -18.73
N ASN A 97 -6.22 -14.61 -20.03
CA ASN A 97 -6.35 -13.27 -20.59
C ASN A 97 -7.66 -12.67 -20.07
N PHE A 98 -7.56 -11.85 -19.03
CA PHE A 98 -8.68 -11.04 -18.59
C PHE A 98 -9.05 -10.08 -19.72
N SER A 99 -10.24 -10.26 -20.28
CA SER A 99 -10.73 -9.37 -21.31
C SER A 99 -10.96 -7.97 -20.73
N ASN A 100 -10.60 -6.98 -21.53
CA ASN A 100 -10.70 -5.55 -21.23
C ASN A 100 -12.13 -5.07 -20.87
N GLU A 101 -13.13 -5.93 -21.05
CA GLU A 101 -14.53 -5.67 -20.76
C GLU A 101 -14.82 -5.46 -19.26
N ILE A 102 -13.98 -5.98 -18.37
CA ILE A 102 -14.19 -5.88 -16.90
C ILE A 102 -14.03 -4.43 -16.41
N LEU A 103 -13.16 -3.65 -17.04
CA LEU A 103 -12.99 -2.24 -16.66
C LEU A 103 -14.17 -1.38 -17.09
N ASN A 104 -14.76 -1.68 -18.24
CA ASN A 104 -15.98 -1.01 -18.67
C ASN A 104 -17.17 -1.34 -17.76
N LYS A 105 -17.17 -2.48 -17.07
CA LYS A 105 -18.20 -2.85 -16.07
C LYS A 105 -18.25 -1.94 -14.85
N ILE A 106 -17.14 -1.31 -14.45
CA ILE A 106 -17.12 -0.43 -13.26
C ILE A 106 -17.94 0.85 -13.48
N TYR A 107 -18.00 1.33 -14.72
CA TYR A 107 -18.79 2.50 -15.09
C TYR A 107 -20.21 2.15 -15.57
N PHE A 108 -20.66 0.89 -15.43
CA PHE A 108 -22.06 0.56 -15.71
C PHE A 108 -23.00 1.20 -14.70
N SER A 109 -24.23 1.43 -15.16
CA SER A 109 -25.33 2.02 -14.40
C SER A 109 -25.57 1.40 -13.02
N GLY A 110 -25.27 0.10 -12.82
CA GLY A 110 -25.41 -0.59 -11.53
C GLY A 110 -24.43 -0.13 -10.45
N PHE A 111 -23.24 0.38 -10.81
CA PHE A 111 -22.21 0.80 -9.87
C PHE A 111 -22.25 2.30 -9.54
N MET A 112 -23.14 3.07 -10.18
CA MET A 112 -23.24 4.53 -9.96
C MET A 112 -23.57 4.89 -8.51
N ASN A 113 -24.41 4.09 -7.83
CA ASN A 113 -24.70 4.29 -6.41
C ASN A 113 -23.46 4.09 -5.52
N LEU A 114 -22.58 3.15 -5.88
CA LEU A 114 -21.32 2.93 -5.15
C LEU A 114 -20.36 4.09 -5.40
N ILE A 115 -20.26 4.61 -6.63
CA ILE A 115 -19.46 5.80 -6.94
C ILE A 115 -19.95 7.00 -6.14
N LEU A 116 -21.27 7.19 -6.05
CA LEU A 116 -21.87 8.28 -5.28
C LEU A 116 -21.57 8.18 -3.78
N LEU A 117 -21.62 6.96 -3.21
CA LEU A 117 -21.22 6.71 -1.83
C LEU A 117 -19.74 7.07 -1.58
N MET A 118 -18.84 6.69 -2.49
CA MET A 118 -17.41 6.98 -2.37
C MET A 118 -17.12 8.49 -2.42
N MET A 119 -17.84 9.25 -3.26
CA MET A 119 -17.72 10.71 -3.29
C MET A 119 -18.16 11.34 -1.96
N ILE A 120 -19.29 10.91 -1.41
CA ILE A 120 -19.78 11.40 -0.11
C ILE A 120 -18.76 11.08 1.00
N TYR A 121 -18.17 9.87 0.99
CA TYR A 121 -17.14 9.48 1.95
C TYR A 121 -15.94 10.43 1.92
N LEU A 122 -15.40 10.74 0.73
CA LEU A 122 -14.26 11.66 0.59
C LEU A 122 -14.58 13.08 1.06
N ILE A 123 -15.81 13.56 0.84
CA ILE A 123 -16.25 14.88 1.33
C ILE A 123 -16.31 14.90 2.86
N ILE A 124 -16.87 13.84 3.47
CA ILE A 124 -16.97 13.75 4.93
C ILE A 124 -15.58 13.69 5.56
N THR A 125 -14.66 12.89 5.03
CA THR A 125 -13.29 12.80 5.58
C THR A 125 -12.56 14.14 5.50
N LEU A 126 -12.73 14.90 4.43
CA LEU A 126 -12.15 16.24 4.32
C LEU A 126 -12.73 17.22 5.36
N ILE A 127 -14.04 17.19 5.61
CA ILE A 127 -14.68 18.00 6.67
C ILE A 127 -14.14 17.61 8.05
N VAL A 128 -13.96 16.31 8.31
CA VAL A 128 -13.41 15.81 9.57
C VAL A 128 -11.96 16.27 9.74
N VAL A 129 -11.12 16.14 8.70
CA VAL A 129 -9.73 16.62 8.73
C VAL A 129 -9.68 18.12 9.02
N LEU A 130 -10.54 18.94 8.39
CA LEU A 130 -10.61 20.38 8.65
C LEU A 130 -11.07 20.72 10.08
N LYS A 131 -11.96 19.91 10.67
CA LYS A 131 -12.33 20.06 12.08
C LYS A 131 -11.18 19.69 13.02
N LEU A 132 -10.42 18.64 12.71
CA LEU A 132 -9.27 18.21 13.49
C LEU A 132 -8.14 19.25 13.43
N THR A 133 -7.85 19.84 12.27
CA THR A 133 -6.81 20.87 12.14
C THR A 133 -7.17 22.18 12.85
N ASN A 134 -8.46 22.54 12.93
CA ASN A 134 -8.91 23.73 13.65
C ASN A 134 -8.98 23.55 15.19
N SER A 135 -8.86 22.31 15.70
CA SER A 135 -8.79 22.08 17.14
C SER A 135 -7.43 22.55 17.68
N LYS A 136 -7.45 23.47 18.65
CA LYS A 136 -6.27 24.21 19.16
C LYS A 136 -5.28 23.37 20.01
N MET A 137 -5.13 22.08 19.74
CA MET A 137 -4.08 21.25 20.33
C MET A 137 -3.03 20.95 19.27
N SER A 138 -2.28 22.00 18.89
CA SER A 138 -1.07 21.85 18.10
C SER A 138 0.10 21.53 19.04
N PRO A 139 0.69 20.33 19.04
CA PRO A 139 2.07 20.14 19.48
C PRO A 139 3.07 20.75 18.46
N MET A 140 2.58 21.30 17.33
CA MET A 140 3.37 22.02 16.32
C MET A 140 3.31 23.56 16.49
N LYS A 141 3.32 24.02 17.75
CA LYS A 141 3.91 25.30 18.14
C LYS A 141 4.79 25.03 19.36
N MET A 142 5.80 24.19 19.17
CA MET A 142 7.03 24.40 19.93
C MET A 142 7.71 25.58 19.25
N THR A 143 7.87 26.65 20.03
CA THR A 143 8.76 27.80 19.83
C THR A 143 9.84 27.63 18.78
#